data_AF-A0A521F3S2-F1
#
_entry.id   AF-A0A521F3S2-F1
#
_cell.length_a   1.000
_cell.length_b   1.000
_cell.length_c   1.000
_cell.angle_alpha   90.00
_cell.angle_beta   90.00
_cell.angle_gamma   90.00
#
_symmetry.space_group_name_H-M   'P 1'
#
loop_
_entity.id
_entity.type
_entity.pdbx_description
1 polymer ?
#
loop_
_entity_poly.entity_id
_entity_poly.type
_entity_poly.pdbx_seq_one_letter_code
_entity_poly.pdbx_strand_id
1 'polypeptide(L)'
;MSREDWKNFNGHYNLDLNLPGILGIGFSLKIPKDKLNEHIRQIRDEGYPEYVVWPEYGREIYTSNVFIEPFSGKNLQAFGYDMMTEPVRKEAMERARDMDLAALSGKVRLVQENGSDVQAGNLIYVPVYQKGLAINTVEQRRAALKGWVYSPCRMNDLISGILRNWELEDNLHIYYLHIYDGLIRSSESLLFESHYPDEQKIAEKDRFTLDLPIDFNGHRWTLVFTQREGGIFIDYLGAWGLLVGGFIISILLFLLTRSLINTRYNAQKIAEKLTVELKESENRPRTIMEASPVPMILSKMDNMEVIIANETFGKLFKISVSETIGQKLPYFYHNEKDQISLLRAVRTMGFVDNYELLLKKSDGGPFWCSMSLKLLTLDGEQVLITAFHDITERKKAEVEIIKYRGHLEEMVAERTRELTVSEQKLQQSLKEISDYKLALDETSLVAITDSKGIIMHANDTFCKVSKFSRDELVGNTHRIINSGFHSRDFLLTFGTQFPKARSGGGRLRIKPRMAVIIG
;
A
#
# COMPACT_ATOMS: atom_id res chain seq x y z
N MET A 1 -97.11 37.06 -1.49
CA MET A 1 -95.93 37.20 -2.34
C MET A 1 -96.32 36.73 -3.72
N SER A 2 -96.33 37.65 -4.67
CA SER A 2 -96.58 37.39 -6.09
C SER A 2 -95.31 36.81 -6.76
N ARG A 3 -95.45 36.32 -8.00
CA ARG A 3 -94.30 35.90 -8.83
C ARG A 3 -93.36 37.07 -9.13
N GLU A 4 -93.92 38.26 -9.29
CA GLU A 4 -93.15 39.49 -9.51
C GLU A 4 -92.34 39.90 -8.27
N ASP A 5 -92.92 39.76 -7.07
CA ASP A 5 -92.20 39.97 -5.81
C ASP A 5 -90.99 39.03 -5.68
N TRP A 6 -91.16 37.75 -6.05
CA TRP A 6 -90.10 36.74 -6.02
C TRP A 6 -88.98 37.03 -7.02
N LYS A 7 -89.35 37.41 -8.25
CA LYS A 7 -88.40 37.84 -9.29
C LYS A 7 -87.60 39.04 -8.83
N ASN A 8 -88.27 40.05 -8.28
CA ASN A 8 -87.61 41.26 -7.77
C ASN A 8 -86.68 40.93 -6.60
N PHE A 9 -87.08 40.07 -5.66
CA PHE A 9 -86.22 39.63 -4.57
C PHE A 9 -84.92 38.99 -5.09
N ASN A 10 -85.01 38.05 -6.04
CA ASN A 10 -83.82 37.38 -6.59
C ASN A 10 -82.95 38.28 -7.45
N GLY A 11 -83.53 39.25 -8.18
CA GLY A 11 -82.80 40.20 -9.01
C GLY A 11 -81.84 41.11 -8.24
N HIS A 12 -82.05 41.33 -6.94
CA HIS A 12 -81.14 42.14 -6.10
C HIS A 12 -79.85 41.40 -5.69
N TYR A 13 -79.83 40.06 -5.75
CA TYR A 13 -78.72 39.25 -5.20
C TYR A 13 -77.63 38.88 -6.22
N ASN A 14 -77.82 39.14 -7.52
CA ASN A 14 -76.83 38.87 -8.58
C ASN A 14 -76.11 37.52 -8.41
N LEU A 15 -76.89 36.45 -8.21
CA LEU A 15 -76.39 35.13 -7.81
C LEU A 15 -75.32 34.59 -8.78
N ASP A 16 -75.51 34.82 -10.09
CA ASP A 16 -74.57 34.39 -11.14
C ASP A 16 -73.18 35.06 -11.04
N LEU A 17 -73.09 36.26 -10.46
CA LEU A 17 -71.82 37.00 -10.32
C LEU A 17 -71.05 36.62 -9.04
N ASN A 18 -71.76 36.21 -7.99
CA ASN A 18 -71.18 35.97 -6.67
C ASN A 18 -70.95 34.49 -6.34
N LEU A 19 -71.72 33.57 -6.94
CA LEU A 19 -71.65 32.14 -6.68
C LEU A 19 -71.82 31.36 -8.00
N PRO A 20 -70.74 31.17 -8.78
CA PRO A 20 -70.78 30.37 -9.99
C PRO A 20 -71.33 28.98 -9.67
N GLY A 21 -72.13 28.39 -10.56
CA GLY A 21 -72.67 27.03 -10.38
C GLY A 21 -73.95 26.90 -9.54
N ILE A 22 -74.43 27.97 -8.91
CA ILE A 22 -75.81 28.02 -8.41
C ILE A 22 -76.75 28.31 -9.58
N LEU A 23 -77.68 27.39 -9.87
CA LEU A 23 -78.60 27.52 -11.01
C LEU A 23 -79.77 28.47 -10.73
N GLY A 24 -79.98 28.85 -9.47
CA GLY A 24 -81.06 29.74 -9.07
C GLY A 24 -81.62 29.48 -7.69
N ILE A 25 -82.73 30.15 -7.39
CA ILE A 25 -83.52 29.93 -6.18
C ILE A 25 -84.96 29.66 -6.57
N GLY A 26 -85.51 28.58 -6.02
CA GLY A 26 -86.90 28.21 -6.21
C GLY A 26 -87.64 27.99 -4.90
N PHE A 27 -88.95 27.83 -5.00
CA PHE A 27 -89.81 27.47 -3.90
C PHE A 27 -90.70 26.30 -4.29
N SER A 28 -90.61 25.24 -3.50
CA SER A 28 -91.41 24.03 -3.64
C SER A 28 -92.54 24.04 -2.61
N LEU A 29 -93.78 24.08 -3.09
CA LEU A 29 -94.98 24.12 -2.26
C LEU A 29 -95.38 22.70 -1.84
N LYS A 30 -95.75 22.52 -0.56
CA LYS A 30 -96.36 21.29 -0.06
C LYS A 30 -97.86 21.30 -0.40
N ILE A 31 -98.33 20.27 -1.11
CA ILE A 31 -99.70 20.17 -1.60
C ILE A 31 -100.33 18.86 -1.08
N PRO A 32 -101.34 18.93 -0.20
CA PRO A 32 -102.16 17.78 0.15
C PRO A 32 -102.89 17.20 -1.07
N LYS A 33 -103.04 15.87 -1.14
CA LYS A 33 -103.66 15.18 -2.28
C LYS A 33 -105.06 15.72 -2.65
N ASP A 34 -105.86 16.07 -1.66
CA ASP A 34 -107.21 16.65 -1.83
C ASP A 34 -107.18 18.03 -2.52
N LYS A 35 -106.08 18.76 -2.41
CA LYS A 35 -105.89 20.10 -3.00
C LYS A 35 -105.13 20.11 -4.32
N LEU A 36 -104.65 18.96 -4.81
CA LEU A 36 -103.81 18.87 -6.01
C LEU A 36 -104.50 19.44 -7.26
N ASN A 37 -105.75 19.04 -7.51
CA ASN A 37 -106.50 19.48 -8.69
C ASN A 37 -106.87 20.98 -8.63
N GLU A 38 -107.12 21.51 -7.42
CA GLU A 38 -107.35 22.93 -7.20
C GLU A 38 -106.09 23.74 -7.50
N HIS A 39 -104.95 23.30 -6.98
CA HIS A 39 -103.64 23.92 -7.22
C HIS A 39 -103.28 23.97 -8.70
N ILE A 40 -103.44 22.87 -9.44
CA ILE A 40 -103.16 22.83 -10.88
C ILE A 40 -104.02 23.84 -11.64
N ARG A 41 -105.31 23.93 -11.34
CA ARG A 41 -106.19 24.94 -11.96
C ARG A 41 -105.74 26.36 -11.64
N GLN A 42 -105.42 26.64 -10.38
CA GLN A 42 -104.97 27.96 -9.96
C GLN A 42 -103.72 28.43 -10.75
N ILE A 43 -102.70 27.58 -10.87
CA ILE A 43 -101.48 27.95 -11.60
C ILE A 43 -101.72 28.10 -13.11
N ARG A 44 -102.66 27.33 -13.68
CA ARG A 44 -103.08 27.50 -15.09
C ARG A 44 -103.78 28.83 -15.32
N ASP A 45 -104.67 29.21 -14.40
CA ASP A 45 -105.38 30.50 -14.44
C ASP A 45 -104.43 31.70 -14.22
N GLU A 46 -103.29 31.50 -13.55
CA GLU A 46 -102.19 32.48 -13.43
C GLU A 46 -101.39 32.69 -14.74
N GLY A 47 -101.70 31.97 -15.82
CA GLY A 47 -101.08 32.15 -17.14
C GLY A 47 -100.12 31.03 -17.56
N TYR A 48 -100.14 29.87 -16.90
CA TYR A 48 -99.30 28.71 -17.23
C TYR A 48 -100.16 27.49 -17.63
N PRO A 49 -100.81 27.50 -18.82
CA PRO A 49 -101.80 26.49 -19.20
C PRO A 49 -101.25 25.05 -19.24
N GLU A 50 -99.97 24.88 -19.57
CA GLU A 50 -99.28 23.59 -19.64
C GLU A 50 -98.80 23.07 -18.28
N TYR A 51 -99.08 23.78 -17.18
CA TYR A 51 -98.61 23.38 -15.86
C TYR A 51 -99.24 22.04 -15.41
N VAL A 52 -98.39 21.15 -14.93
CA VAL A 52 -98.73 19.86 -14.34
C VAL A 52 -97.81 19.58 -13.15
N VAL A 53 -98.29 18.83 -12.16
CA VAL A 53 -97.44 18.28 -11.11
C VAL A 53 -96.97 16.91 -11.56
N TRP A 54 -95.65 16.73 -11.66
CA TRP A 54 -95.08 15.51 -12.23
C TRP A 54 -93.87 15.04 -11.43
N PRO A 55 -93.57 13.74 -11.42
CA PRO A 55 -94.34 12.65 -12.02
C PRO A 55 -95.64 12.32 -11.26
N GLU A 56 -96.66 11.84 -11.98
CA GLU A 56 -97.94 11.44 -11.38
C GLU A 56 -97.78 10.14 -10.57
N TYR A 57 -97.70 10.26 -9.25
CA TYR A 57 -97.68 9.13 -8.32
C TYR A 57 -98.80 9.27 -7.30
N GLY A 58 -99.52 8.20 -6.96
CA GLY A 58 -100.63 8.23 -5.99
C GLY A 58 -100.18 8.38 -4.53
N ARG A 59 -99.76 9.58 -4.11
CA ARG A 59 -99.26 9.90 -2.77
C ARG A 59 -100.23 10.77 -1.98
N GLU A 60 -100.11 10.76 -0.66
CA GLU A 60 -100.91 11.61 0.25
C GLU A 60 -100.46 13.08 0.24
N ILE A 61 -99.18 13.32 -0.03
CA ILE A 61 -98.58 14.65 -0.07
C ILE A 61 -97.73 14.75 -1.33
N TYR A 62 -97.97 15.78 -2.11
CA TYR A 62 -97.19 16.18 -3.26
C TYR A 62 -96.34 17.40 -2.92
N THR A 63 -95.25 17.57 -3.65
CA THR A 63 -94.57 18.85 -3.74
C THR A 63 -94.64 19.37 -5.16
N SER A 64 -94.54 20.68 -5.31
CA SER A 64 -94.39 21.25 -6.64
C SER A 64 -93.60 22.54 -6.62
N ASN A 65 -92.63 22.64 -7.52
CA ASN A 65 -91.86 23.86 -7.70
C ASN A 65 -92.74 24.89 -8.41
N VAL A 66 -93.15 25.90 -7.65
CA VAL A 66 -94.10 26.93 -8.09
C VAL A 66 -93.41 28.26 -8.37
N PHE A 67 -92.30 28.57 -7.71
CA PHE A 67 -91.45 29.71 -8.05
C PHE A 67 -90.06 29.20 -8.41
N ILE A 68 -89.49 29.70 -9.51
CA ILE A 68 -88.15 29.32 -10.00
C ILE A 68 -87.56 30.56 -10.65
N GLU A 69 -86.38 30.99 -10.22
CA GLU A 69 -85.63 32.07 -10.87
C GLU A 69 -84.17 31.68 -11.13
N PRO A 70 -83.62 31.99 -12.31
CA PRO A 70 -84.30 32.62 -13.44
C PRO A 70 -85.37 31.70 -14.07
N PHE A 71 -86.56 32.24 -14.34
CA PHE A 71 -87.66 31.50 -14.99
C PHE A 71 -87.43 31.38 -16.51
N SER A 72 -86.33 30.76 -16.90
CA SER A 72 -85.92 30.60 -18.30
C SER A 72 -84.98 29.40 -18.48
N GLY A 73 -84.71 29.03 -19.74
CA GLY A 73 -83.72 28.01 -20.07
C GLY A 73 -83.98 26.65 -19.41
N LYS A 74 -82.91 26.04 -18.88
CA LYS A 74 -82.94 24.71 -18.25
C LYS A 74 -83.80 24.67 -16.97
N ASN A 75 -83.98 25.80 -16.30
CA ASN A 75 -84.74 25.88 -15.04
C ASN A 75 -86.24 25.62 -15.21
N LEU A 76 -86.80 25.89 -16.39
CA LEU A 76 -88.21 25.63 -16.69
C LEU A 76 -88.57 24.15 -16.57
N GLN A 77 -87.61 23.26 -16.78
CA GLN A 77 -87.82 21.82 -16.65
C GLN A 77 -88.19 21.43 -15.22
N ALA A 78 -87.73 22.17 -14.21
CA ALA A 78 -88.09 21.90 -12.83
C ALA A 78 -89.48 22.43 -12.45
N PHE A 79 -90.16 23.20 -13.31
CA PHE A 79 -91.49 23.74 -13.03
C PHE A 79 -92.51 22.60 -12.93
N GLY A 80 -93.28 22.59 -11.85
CA GLY A 80 -94.23 21.50 -11.60
C GLY A 80 -93.64 20.26 -10.95
N TYR A 81 -92.31 20.11 -10.89
CA TYR A 81 -91.66 18.88 -10.44
C TYR A 81 -91.92 18.58 -8.94
N ASP A 82 -92.34 17.36 -8.67
CA ASP A 82 -92.51 16.80 -7.33
C ASP A 82 -91.18 16.21 -6.82
N MET A 83 -90.43 17.04 -6.08
CA MET A 83 -89.11 16.69 -5.56
C MET A 83 -89.13 15.52 -4.58
N MET A 84 -90.25 15.28 -3.89
CA MET A 84 -90.37 14.18 -2.94
C MET A 84 -90.35 12.81 -3.62
N THR A 85 -90.48 12.76 -4.94
CA THR A 85 -90.45 11.50 -5.72
C THR A 85 -89.09 10.82 -5.70
N GLU A 86 -88.02 11.60 -5.55
CA GLU A 86 -86.66 11.11 -5.47
C GLU A 86 -86.21 10.96 -4.00
N PRO A 87 -85.71 9.78 -3.58
CA PRO A 87 -85.38 9.50 -2.18
C PRO A 87 -84.36 10.47 -1.53
N VAL A 88 -83.29 10.84 -2.23
CA VAL A 88 -82.21 11.68 -1.68
C VAL A 88 -82.72 13.11 -1.42
N ARG A 89 -83.54 13.66 -2.32
CA ARG A 89 -84.24 14.94 -2.13
C ARG A 89 -85.22 14.86 -0.98
N LYS A 90 -86.06 13.81 -0.95
CA LYS A 90 -87.05 13.59 0.10
C LYS A 90 -86.40 13.62 1.49
N GLU A 91 -85.32 12.88 1.68
CA GLU A 91 -84.62 12.83 2.95
C GLU A 91 -84.14 14.23 3.37
N ALA A 92 -83.49 14.96 2.46
CA ALA A 92 -82.99 16.31 2.75
C ALA A 92 -84.13 17.30 3.10
N MET A 93 -85.24 17.25 2.37
CA MET A 93 -86.42 18.07 2.63
C MET A 93 -87.08 17.76 3.99
N GLU A 94 -87.18 16.47 4.33
CA GLU A 94 -87.70 16.03 5.63
C GLU A 94 -86.77 16.42 6.78
N ARG A 95 -85.45 16.30 6.60
CA ARG A 95 -84.43 16.77 7.57
C ARG A 95 -84.53 18.28 7.78
N ALA A 96 -84.58 19.07 6.70
CA ALA A 96 -84.71 20.52 6.78
C ALA A 96 -85.96 20.93 7.60
N ARG A 97 -87.10 20.30 7.30
CA ARG A 97 -88.37 20.51 8.01
C ARG A 97 -88.29 20.09 9.49
N ASP A 98 -87.76 18.92 9.77
CA ASP A 98 -87.81 18.38 11.14
C ASP A 98 -86.80 19.07 12.06
N MET A 99 -85.68 19.58 11.51
CA MET A 99 -84.62 20.27 12.27
C MET A 99 -84.75 21.80 12.31
N ASP A 100 -85.59 22.41 11.46
CA ASP A 100 -85.68 23.86 11.31
C ASP A 100 -84.34 24.53 10.94
N LEU A 101 -83.56 23.85 10.10
CA LEU A 101 -82.26 24.29 9.63
C LEU A 101 -82.14 24.07 8.12
N ALA A 102 -81.20 24.79 7.49
CA ALA A 102 -80.83 24.50 6.11
C ALA A 102 -80.24 23.08 6.03
N ALA A 103 -80.75 22.25 5.11
CA ALA A 103 -80.23 20.91 4.88
C ALA A 103 -79.74 20.75 3.45
N LEU A 104 -78.57 20.17 3.30
CA LEU A 104 -78.01 19.79 2.02
C LEU A 104 -78.48 18.38 1.64
N SER A 105 -78.74 18.15 0.35
CA SER A 105 -78.96 16.81 -0.19
C SER A 105 -77.65 16.06 -0.42
N GLY A 106 -77.74 14.74 -0.53
CA GLY A 106 -76.69 13.97 -1.19
C GLY A 106 -76.61 14.25 -2.69
N LYS A 107 -75.78 13.49 -3.39
CA LYS A 107 -75.61 13.53 -4.83
C LYS A 107 -76.93 13.21 -5.51
N VAL A 108 -77.37 14.14 -6.35
CA VAL A 108 -78.53 13.96 -7.21
C VAL A 108 -78.22 14.36 -8.63
N ARG A 109 -78.93 13.75 -9.58
CA ARG A 109 -79.02 14.28 -10.94
C ARG A 109 -80.07 15.38 -10.95
N LEU A 110 -79.68 16.63 -11.19
CA LEU A 110 -80.63 17.74 -11.26
C LEU A 110 -81.56 17.56 -12.47
N VAL A 111 -82.83 17.92 -12.31
CA VAL A 111 -83.84 17.79 -13.37
C VAL A 111 -83.53 18.71 -14.55
N GLN A 112 -82.87 19.83 -14.27
CA GLN A 112 -82.39 20.81 -15.23
C GLN A 112 -81.25 20.30 -16.13
N GLU A 113 -80.64 19.15 -15.80
CA GLU A 113 -79.52 18.56 -16.54
C GLU A 113 -79.99 17.74 -17.72
N ASN A 114 -80.23 18.40 -18.86
CA ASN A 114 -80.48 17.76 -20.14
C ASN A 114 -79.39 18.18 -21.15
N GLY A 115 -78.73 17.20 -21.79
CA GLY A 115 -77.66 17.44 -22.77
C GLY A 115 -76.41 16.59 -22.54
N SER A 116 -75.28 17.04 -23.10
CA SER A 116 -73.98 16.34 -23.07
C SER A 116 -73.10 16.62 -21.84
N ASP A 117 -73.40 17.68 -21.07
CA ASP A 117 -72.65 18.10 -19.88
C ASP A 117 -73.51 17.91 -18.61
N VAL A 118 -73.77 16.65 -18.28
CA VAL A 118 -74.52 16.26 -17.07
C VAL A 118 -73.56 16.21 -15.90
N GLN A 119 -73.77 17.10 -14.93
CA GLN A 119 -72.95 17.16 -13.72
C GLN A 119 -73.65 16.54 -12.50
N ALA A 120 -72.85 16.12 -11.51
CA ALA A 120 -73.37 15.87 -10.18
C ALA A 120 -73.92 17.17 -9.60
N GLY A 121 -75.09 17.11 -8.98
CA GLY A 121 -75.66 18.26 -8.29
C GLY A 121 -76.07 17.93 -6.87
N ASN A 122 -76.29 18.99 -6.12
CA ASN A 122 -76.92 18.93 -4.81
C ASN A 122 -77.97 20.05 -4.72
N LEU A 123 -78.82 19.97 -3.70
CA LEU A 123 -79.76 21.03 -3.36
C LEU A 123 -79.62 21.40 -1.90
N ILE A 124 -79.69 22.69 -1.63
CA ILE A 124 -79.87 23.22 -0.28
C ILE A 124 -81.35 23.52 -0.09
N TYR A 125 -81.94 23.03 0.99
CA TYR A 125 -83.35 23.24 1.35
C TYR A 125 -83.48 24.02 2.65
N VAL A 126 -84.36 25.01 2.66
CA VAL A 126 -84.73 25.77 3.85
C VAL A 126 -86.26 25.68 4.02
N PRO A 127 -86.76 25.22 5.18
CA PRO A 127 -88.20 25.06 5.37
C PRO A 127 -88.88 26.42 5.55
N VAL A 128 -90.10 26.53 5.06
CA VAL A 128 -90.95 27.71 5.25
C VAL A 128 -92.24 27.28 5.94
N TYR A 129 -92.50 27.82 7.11
CA TYR A 129 -93.70 27.55 7.89
C TYR A 129 -94.76 28.63 7.71
N GLN A 130 -96.02 28.27 7.94
CA GLN A 130 -97.12 29.20 7.99
C GLN A 130 -97.01 30.11 9.21
N LYS A 131 -97.20 31.41 8.98
CA LYS A 131 -97.09 32.44 10.03
C LYS A 131 -98.19 32.22 11.09
N GLY A 132 -97.80 32.22 12.36
CA GLY A 132 -98.72 32.14 13.50
C GLY A 132 -98.99 30.73 14.04
N LEU A 133 -98.45 29.68 13.41
CA LEU A 133 -98.46 28.32 13.95
C LEU A 133 -97.20 28.07 14.80
N ALA A 134 -97.34 27.26 15.86
CA ALA A 134 -96.20 26.85 16.67
C ALA A 134 -95.26 25.91 15.88
N ILE A 135 -93.96 25.97 16.17
CA ILE A 135 -92.89 25.18 15.49
C ILE A 135 -91.89 24.57 16.48
N ASN A 136 -92.24 24.46 17.76
CA ASN A 136 -91.30 24.04 18.80
C ASN A 136 -91.03 22.53 18.78
N THR A 137 -91.99 21.73 18.32
CA THR A 137 -91.86 20.26 18.18
C THR A 137 -91.81 19.84 16.71
N VAL A 138 -91.32 18.62 16.45
CA VAL A 138 -91.26 18.06 15.08
C VAL A 138 -92.66 17.95 14.48
N GLU A 139 -93.64 17.52 15.26
CA GLU A 139 -95.04 17.39 14.84
C GLU A 139 -95.64 18.75 14.49
N GLN A 140 -95.36 19.77 15.30
CA GLN A 140 -95.75 21.15 15.03
C GLN A 140 -95.12 21.68 13.75
N ARG A 141 -93.82 21.46 13.53
CA ARG A 141 -93.12 21.83 12.28
C ARG A 141 -93.72 21.14 11.06
N ARG A 142 -94.02 19.85 11.16
CA ARG A 142 -94.67 19.06 10.09
C ARG A 142 -96.04 19.60 9.70
N ALA A 143 -96.84 20.00 10.69
CA ALA A 143 -98.16 20.59 10.49
C ALA A 143 -98.09 22.01 9.94
N ALA A 144 -97.16 22.82 10.44
CA ALA A 144 -97.00 24.22 10.06
C ALA A 144 -96.30 24.42 8.71
N LEU A 145 -95.65 23.38 8.16
CA LEU A 145 -94.88 23.49 6.93
C LEU A 145 -95.74 23.90 5.73
N LYS A 146 -95.34 25.00 5.07
CA LYS A 146 -95.90 25.50 3.82
C LYS A 146 -95.14 24.95 2.60
N GLY A 147 -93.83 24.84 2.70
CA GLY A 147 -92.97 24.40 1.59
C GLY A 147 -91.50 24.63 1.90
N TRP A 148 -90.65 24.61 0.87
CA TRP A 148 -89.22 24.81 1.00
C TRP A 148 -88.71 25.82 -0.01
N VAL A 149 -87.86 26.75 0.43
CA VAL A 149 -86.96 27.45 -0.48
C VAL A 149 -85.82 26.49 -0.80
N TYR A 150 -85.46 26.38 -2.07
CA TYR A 150 -84.37 25.52 -2.50
C TYR A 150 -83.43 26.23 -3.47
N SER A 151 -82.18 25.79 -3.49
CA SER A 151 -81.19 26.23 -4.47
C SER A 151 -80.44 25.02 -5.02
N PRO A 152 -80.53 24.75 -6.34
CA PRO A 152 -79.77 23.68 -6.97
C PRO A 152 -78.37 24.15 -7.35
N CYS A 153 -77.36 23.35 -6.99
CA CYS A 153 -75.97 23.64 -7.30
C CYS A 153 -75.40 22.56 -8.24
N ARG A 154 -74.73 23.00 -9.30
CA ARG A 154 -73.89 22.17 -10.18
C ARG A 154 -72.49 22.11 -9.59
N MET A 155 -72.04 20.91 -9.22
CA MET A 155 -70.84 20.77 -8.41
C MET A 155 -69.56 21.19 -9.14
N ASN A 156 -69.41 20.90 -10.44
CA ASN A 156 -68.19 21.32 -11.13
C ASN A 156 -68.14 22.83 -11.28
N ASP A 157 -69.25 23.45 -11.67
CA ASP A 157 -69.30 24.90 -11.85
C ASP A 157 -69.12 25.63 -10.51
N LEU A 158 -69.70 25.09 -9.43
CA LEU A 158 -69.58 25.65 -8.08
C LEU A 158 -68.16 25.58 -7.54
N ILE A 159 -67.58 24.38 -7.55
CA ILE A 159 -66.25 24.18 -6.97
C ILE A 159 -65.18 24.85 -7.85
N SER A 160 -65.26 24.74 -9.17
CA SER A 160 -64.35 25.48 -10.06
C SER A 160 -64.50 26.99 -9.89
N GLY A 161 -65.71 27.50 -9.67
CA GLY A 161 -65.95 28.90 -9.36
C GLY A 161 -65.27 29.37 -8.06
N ILE A 162 -65.34 28.55 -7.00
CA ILE A 162 -64.68 28.80 -5.72
C ILE A 162 -63.15 28.74 -5.87
N LEU A 163 -62.64 27.72 -6.59
CA LEU A 163 -61.22 27.48 -6.76
C LEU A 163 -60.55 28.45 -7.75
N ARG A 164 -61.29 29.09 -8.65
CA ARG A 164 -60.74 30.02 -9.66
C ARG A 164 -59.83 31.12 -9.08
N ASN A 165 -60.14 31.62 -7.89
CA ASN A 165 -59.30 32.63 -7.23
C ASN A 165 -58.08 32.02 -6.53
N TRP A 166 -58.14 30.74 -6.16
CA TRP A 166 -57.04 29.99 -5.54
C TRP A 166 -56.06 29.46 -6.59
N GLU A 167 -56.52 29.21 -7.82
CA GLU A 167 -55.69 28.83 -8.96
C GLU A 167 -54.75 29.96 -9.44
N LEU A 168 -54.98 31.22 -9.05
CA LEU A 168 -54.13 32.36 -9.38
C LEU A 168 -52.93 32.52 -8.43
N GLU A 169 -52.95 31.85 -7.28
CA GLU A 169 -51.79 31.74 -6.38
C GLU A 169 -51.07 30.42 -6.72
N ASP A 170 -49.90 30.49 -7.35
CA ASP A 170 -49.08 29.42 -7.99
C ASP A 170 -48.91 28.07 -7.23
N ASN A 171 -49.41 27.92 -5.99
CA ASN A 171 -49.21 26.77 -5.13
C ASN A 171 -50.28 25.66 -5.24
N LEU A 172 -51.45 25.88 -5.86
CA LEU A 172 -52.49 24.83 -5.95
C LEU A 172 -52.29 23.84 -7.11
N HIS A 173 -51.36 24.10 -8.04
CA HIS A 173 -51.11 23.21 -9.17
C HIS A 173 -50.46 21.87 -8.80
N ILE A 174 -50.16 21.64 -7.51
CA ILE A 174 -49.51 20.43 -7.01
C ILE A 174 -50.48 19.34 -6.52
N TYR A 175 -51.80 19.60 -6.44
CA TYR A 175 -52.79 18.61 -6.00
C TYR A 175 -53.98 18.49 -6.97
N TYR A 176 -54.43 17.27 -7.22
CA TYR A 176 -55.75 16.95 -7.72
C TYR A 176 -56.75 16.92 -6.57
N LEU A 177 -57.93 17.53 -6.76
CA LEU A 177 -59.03 17.49 -5.81
C LEU A 177 -60.17 16.63 -6.36
N HIS A 178 -60.54 15.61 -5.59
CA HIS A 178 -61.80 14.89 -5.76
C HIS A 178 -62.70 15.14 -4.55
N ILE A 179 -63.99 15.35 -4.76
CA ILE A 179 -64.97 15.48 -3.67
C ILE A 179 -65.96 14.33 -3.80
N TYR A 180 -66.17 13.59 -2.71
CA TYR A 180 -67.10 12.48 -2.64
C TYR A 180 -68.24 12.78 -1.67
N ASP A 181 -69.43 12.29 -2.01
CA ASP A 181 -70.57 12.23 -1.14
C ASP A 181 -70.43 11.07 -0.13
N GLY A 182 -70.30 11.40 1.15
CA GLY A 182 -70.06 10.45 2.23
C GLY A 182 -68.60 10.04 2.38
N LEU A 183 -68.37 8.95 3.12
CA LEU A 183 -67.03 8.42 3.43
C LEU A 183 -66.51 7.42 2.39
N ILE A 184 -67.41 6.86 1.57
CA ILE A 184 -67.07 5.83 0.60
C ILE A 184 -66.64 6.51 -0.70
N ARG A 185 -65.43 6.21 -1.17
CA ARG A 185 -64.93 6.69 -2.46
C ARG A 185 -65.36 5.74 -3.57
N SER A 186 -66.20 6.23 -4.46
CA SER A 186 -66.68 5.48 -5.62
C SER A 186 -67.05 6.45 -6.73
N SER A 187 -67.13 5.97 -7.96
CA SER A 187 -67.68 6.76 -9.08
C SER A 187 -69.13 7.19 -8.82
N GLU A 188 -69.90 6.37 -8.09
CA GLU A 188 -71.27 6.68 -7.70
C GLU A 188 -71.34 7.82 -6.70
N SER A 189 -70.40 7.95 -5.76
CA SER A 189 -70.34 9.04 -4.78
C SER A 189 -69.57 10.28 -5.25
N LEU A 190 -68.88 10.25 -6.40
CA LEU A 190 -68.10 11.38 -6.89
C LEU A 190 -68.99 12.60 -7.18
N LEU A 191 -68.73 13.73 -6.50
CA LEU A 191 -69.39 15.01 -6.68
C LEU A 191 -68.59 15.97 -7.56
N PHE A 192 -67.26 15.97 -7.44
CA PHE A 192 -66.38 16.87 -8.17
C PHE A 192 -65.04 16.21 -8.47
N GLU A 193 -64.47 16.54 -9.61
CA GLU A 193 -63.10 16.19 -10.00
C GLU A 193 -62.43 17.39 -10.66
N SER A 194 -61.26 17.79 -10.15
CA SER A 194 -60.45 18.84 -10.75
C SER A 194 -59.85 18.37 -12.08
N HIS A 195 -60.08 19.11 -13.16
CA HIS A 195 -59.53 18.79 -14.48
C HIS A 195 -58.31 19.68 -14.78
N TYR A 196 -57.14 19.08 -15.02
CA TYR A 196 -55.92 19.81 -15.40
C TYR A 196 -55.44 19.35 -16.79
N PRO A 197 -55.06 20.29 -17.69
CA PRO A 197 -54.78 19.99 -19.10
C PRO A 197 -53.54 19.12 -19.36
N ASP A 198 -52.68 18.91 -18.37
CA ASP A 198 -51.50 18.03 -18.47
C ASP A 198 -51.70 16.82 -17.55
N GLU A 199 -52.32 15.76 -18.08
CA GLU A 199 -52.41 14.43 -17.47
C GLU A 199 -51.12 13.63 -17.75
N GLN A 200 -49.97 14.07 -17.23
CA GLN A 200 -48.87 13.12 -17.10
C GLN A 200 -49.20 12.17 -15.95
N LYS A 201 -49.56 10.93 -16.31
CA LYS A 201 -49.90 9.87 -15.36
C LYS A 201 -48.71 9.53 -14.47
N ILE A 202 -48.57 10.21 -13.33
CA ILE A 202 -47.78 9.67 -12.22
C ILE A 202 -48.39 8.33 -11.81
N ALA A 203 -47.57 7.30 -11.67
CA ALA A 203 -48.01 5.98 -11.24
C ALA A 203 -48.76 6.08 -9.89
N GLU A 204 -49.94 5.44 -9.78
CA GLU A 204 -50.82 5.47 -8.59
C GLU A 204 -50.09 5.13 -7.27
N LYS A 205 -48.99 4.39 -7.35
CA LYS A 205 -48.27 3.84 -6.20
C LYS A 205 -47.46 4.90 -5.41
N ASP A 206 -47.13 6.03 -6.02
CA ASP A 206 -46.29 7.08 -5.44
C ASP A 206 -47.05 8.36 -5.08
N ARG A 207 -48.39 8.30 -5.05
CA ARG A 207 -49.25 9.46 -4.78
C ARG A 207 -49.61 9.54 -3.30
N PHE A 208 -49.16 10.60 -2.63
CA PHE A 208 -49.72 10.95 -1.33
C PHE A 208 -51.15 11.45 -1.51
N THR A 209 -52.05 10.85 -0.74
CA THR A 209 -53.47 11.22 -0.72
C THR A 209 -53.84 11.66 0.68
N LEU A 210 -54.49 12.81 0.79
CA LEU A 210 -55.06 13.32 2.04
C LEU A 210 -56.59 13.29 1.96
N ASP A 211 -57.19 12.64 2.95
CA ASP A 211 -58.64 12.52 3.09
C ASP A 211 -59.11 13.48 4.17
N LEU A 212 -59.92 14.45 3.78
CA LEU A 212 -60.49 15.43 4.69
C LEU A 212 -62.02 15.29 4.71
N PRO A 213 -62.58 14.58 5.70
CA PRO A 213 -64.03 14.54 5.88
C PRO A 213 -64.52 15.89 6.41
N ILE A 214 -65.55 16.45 5.77
CA ILE A 214 -66.21 17.69 6.19
C ILE A 214 -67.71 17.44 6.38
N ASP A 215 -68.25 17.99 7.47
CA ASP A 215 -69.69 18.02 7.76
C ASP A 215 -70.25 19.38 7.31
N PHE A 216 -71.12 19.40 6.30
CA PHE A 216 -71.72 20.63 5.76
C PHE A 216 -73.26 20.52 5.69
N ASN A 217 -73.98 21.37 6.42
CA ASN A 217 -75.45 21.42 6.47
C ASN A 217 -76.12 20.05 6.68
N GLY A 218 -75.57 19.26 7.60
CA GLY A 218 -76.09 17.93 7.97
C GLY A 218 -75.73 16.81 7.00
N HIS A 219 -74.85 17.06 6.03
CA HIS A 219 -74.40 16.08 5.05
C HIS A 219 -72.87 15.99 5.03
N ARG A 220 -72.33 14.78 4.88
CA ARG A 220 -70.87 14.53 4.91
C ARG A 220 -70.28 14.49 3.52
N TRP A 221 -69.22 15.26 3.30
CA TRP A 221 -68.37 15.12 2.12
C TRP A 221 -66.97 14.68 2.51
N THR A 222 -66.29 13.99 1.62
CA THR A 222 -64.86 13.68 1.76
C THR A 222 -64.11 14.38 0.64
N LEU A 223 -63.29 15.36 1.01
CA LEU A 223 -62.34 16.01 0.11
C LEU A 223 -61.08 15.16 0.05
N VAL A 224 -60.64 14.86 -1.15
CA VAL A 224 -59.51 13.98 -1.42
C VAL A 224 -58.48 14.77 -2.22
N PHE A 225 -57.39 15.12 -1.57
CA PHE A 225 -56.26 15.80 -2.22
C PHE A 225 -55.23 14.75 -2.62
N THR A 226 -54.96 14.63 -3.91
CA THR A 226 -53.98 13.69 -4.45
C THR A 226 -52.83 14.46 -5.05
N GLN A 227 -51.60 14.18 -4.64
CA GLN A 227 -50.42 14.88 -5.17
C GLN A 227 -50.25 14.66 -6.69
N ARG A 228 -50.06 15.76 -7.44
CA ARG A 228 -49.96 15.81 -8.90
C ARG A 228 -48.55 15.60 -9.42
N GLU A 229 -47.55 16.28 -8.86
CA GLU A 229 -46.15 16.23 -9.29
C GLU A 229 -45.21 16.63 -8.14
N GLY A 230 -43.97 16.16 -8.22
CA GLY A 230 -42.92 16.50 -7.28
C GLY A 230 -43.04 15.78 -5.94
N GLY A 231 -42.53 14.55 -5.88
CA GLY A 231 -42.07 14.03 -4.58
C GLY A 231 -41.22 15.09 -3.91
N ILE A 232 -41.25 15.16 -2.57
CA ILE A 232 -40.38 16.05 -1.80
C ILE A 232 -38.96 15.82 -2.35
N PHE A 233 -38.46 16.75 -3.17
CA PHE A 233 -37.07 16.74 -3.58
C PHE A 233 -36.34 17.07 -2.29
N ILE A 234 -35.93 16.03 -1.56
CA ILE A 234 -34.88 16.17 -0.57
C ILE A 234 -33.71 16.68 -1.41
N ASP A 235 -33.37 17.96 -1.24
CA ASP A 235 -32.28 18.58 -1.96
C ASP A 235 -30.97 17.93 -1.49
N TYR A 236 -30.63 16.82 -2.12
CA TYR A 236 -29.42 16.07 -1.84
C TYR A 236 -28.18 16.85 -2.26
N LEU A 237 -28.30 17.98 -2.98
CA LEU A 237 -27.15 18.79 -3.37
C LEU A 237 -26.39 19.28 -2.13
N GLY A 238 -27.11 19.69 -1.07
CA GLY A 238 -26.52 20.04 0.23
C GLY A 238 -25.90 18.83 0.95
N ALA A 239 -26.55 17.66 0.89
CA ALA A 239 -26.06 16.44 1.53
C ALA A 239 -24.78 15.89 0.85
N TRP A 240 -24.73 15.91 -0.48
CA TRP A 240 -23.54 15.58 -1.26
C TRP A 240 -22.41 16.58 -1.01
N GLY A 241 -22.73 17.88 -0.90
CA GLY A 241 -21.75 18.91 -0.52
C GLY A 241 -21.12 18.65 0.85
N LEU A 242 -21.92 18.27 1.85
CA LEU A 242 -21.45 17.88 3.18
C LEU A 242 -20.57 16.62 3.15
N LEU A 243 -20.96 15.61 2.38
CA LEU A 243 -20.19 14.37 2.24
C LEU A 243 -18.83 14.63 1.59
N VAL A 244 -18.82 15.32 0.45
CA VAL A 244 -17.59 15.66 -0.28
C VAL A 244 -16.69 16.56 0.58
N GLY A 245 -17.26 17.58 1.24
CA GLY A 245 -16.53 18.45 2.15
C GLY A 245 -15.90 17.67 3.32
N GLY A 246 -16.68 16.79 3.97
CA GLY A 246 -16.19 15.92 5.04
C GLY A 246 -15.08 14.97 4.58
N PHE A 247 -15.20 14.41 3.37
CA PHE A 247 -14.18 13.52 2.79
C PHE A 247 -12.88 14.27 2.48
N ILE A 248 -12.96 15.47 1.90
CA ILE A 248 -11.80 16.33 1.63
C ILE A 248 -11.09 16.71 2.93
N ILE A 249 -11.84 17.15 3.94
CA ILE A 249 -11.29 17.52 5.26
C ILE A 249 -10.60 16.32 5.90
N SER A 250 -11.21 15.13 5.82
CA SER A 250 -10.64 13.90 6.38
C SER A 250 -9.34 13.49 5.67
N ILE A 251 -9.28 13.61 4.34
CA ILE A 251 -8.06 13.36 3.56
C ILE A 251 -6.97 14.37 3.93
N LEU A 252 -7.30 15.65 4.03
CA LEU A 252 -6.34 16.69 4.41
C LEU A 252 -5.77 16.46 5.80
N LEU A 253 -6.62 16.13 6.78
CA LEU A 253 -6.20 15.74 8.13
C LEU A 253 -5.29 14.51 8.10
N PHE A 254 -5.66 13.47 7.35
CA PHE A 254 -4.83 12.27 7.19
C PHE A 254 -3.45 12.59 6.60
N LEU A 255 -3.40 13.38 5.52
CA LEU A 255 -2.15 13.78 4.88
C LEU A 255 -1.29 14.66 5.80
N LEU A 256 -1.89 15.59 6.54
CA LEU A 256 -1.20 16.42 7.52
C LEU A 256 -0.61 15.57 8.65
N THR A 257 -1.41 14.68 9.26
CA THR A 257 -0.95 13.77 10.30
C THR A 257 0.16 12.86 9.78
N ARG A 258 0.01 12.28 8.59
CA ARG A 258 1.05 11.47 7.95
C ARG A 258 2.32 12.27 7.69
N SER A 259 2.19 13.51 7.22
CA SER A 259 3.32 14.43 6.99
C SER A 259 4.07 14.73 8.29
N LEU A 260 3.35 15.06 9.37
CA LEU A 260 3.95 15.33 10.69
C LEU A 260 4.66 14.10 11.26
N ILE A 261 4.05 12.92 11.17
CA ILE A 261 4.65 11.66 11.63
C ILE A 261 5.91 11.34 10.82
N ASN A 262 5.84 11.40 9.48
CA ASN A 262 7.00 11.15 8.62
C ASN A 262 8.13 12.15 8.87
N THR A 263 7.80 13.43 9.08
CA THR A 263 8.79 14.48 9.35
C THR A 263 9.49 14.22 10.68
N ARG A 264 8.75 13.89 11.74
CA ARG A 264 9.33 13.53 13.05
C ARG A 264 10.21 12.29 12.96
N TYR A 265 9.73 11.24 12.29
CA TYR A 265 10.47 10.00 12.11
C TYR A 265 11.80 10.22 11.36
N ASN A 266 11.76 10.98 10.25
CA ASN A 266 12.96 11.30 9.49
C ASN A 266 13.93 12.18 10.29
N ALA A 267 13.43 13.17 11.03
CA ALA A 267 14.27 14.03 11.88
C ALA A 267 14.98 13.23 12.98
N GLN A 268 14.27 12.31 13.65
CA GLN A 268 14.87 11.42 14.65
C GLN A 268 15.95 10.52 14.03
N LYS A 269 15.66 9.90 12.88
CA LYS A 269 16.62 9.04 12.19
C LYS A 269 17.89 9.80 11.75
N ILE A 270 17.74 11.04 11.29
CA ILE A 270 18.88 11.90 10.93
C ILE A 270 19.68 12.28 12.19
N ALA A 271 19.00 12.65 13.29
CA ALA A 271 19.67 12.99 14.54
C ALA A 271 20.46 11.81 15.12
N GLU A 272 19.88 10.60 15.14
CA GLU A 272 20.59 9.39 15.55
C GLU A 272 21.81 9.14 14.67
N LYS A 273 21.66 9.23 13.35
CA LYS A 273 22.79 9.04 12.43
C LYS A 273 23.90 10.06 12.65
N LEU A 274 23.56 11.34 12.82
CA LEU A 274 24.53 12.42 13.07
C LEU A 274 25.26 12.24 14.40
N THR A 275 24.57 11.82 15.46
CA THR A 275 25.20 11.59 16.77
C THR A 275 26.20 10.43 16.73
N VAL A 276 25.89 9.36 15.98
CA VAL A 276 26.83 8.24 15.77
C VAL A 276 28.02 8.69 14.92
N GLU A 277 27.78 9.38 13.79
CA GLU A 277 28.86 9.85 12.91
C GLU A 277 29.79 10.86 13.61
N LEU A 278 29.26 11.77 14.43
CA LEU A 278 30.05 12.70 15.24
C LEU A 278 30.92 11.95 16.25
N LYS A 279 30.32 11.01 16.99
CA LYS A 279 31.04 10.21 18.00
C LYS A 279 32.13 9.32 17.38
N GLU A 280 31.89 8.80 16.17
CA GLU A 280 32.89 8.04 15.41
C GLU A 280 34.01 8.94 14.86
N SER A 281 33.68 10.14 14.37
CA SER A 281 34.66 11.10 13.85
C SER A 281 35.60 11.63 14.95
N GLU A 282 35.06 12.00 16.13
CA GLU A 282 35.84 12.52 17.25
C GLU A 282 36.85 11.49 17.81
N ASN A 283 36.48 10.21 17.85
CA ASN A 283 37.33 9.15 18.42
C ASN A 283 38.31 8.52 17.41
N ARG A 284 38.28 8.93 16.14
CA ARG A 284 39.02 8.25 15.06
C ARG A 284 40.54 8.44 15.17
N PRO A 285 41.12 9.65 15.21
CA PRO A 285 42.53 9.86 15.55
C PRO A 285 43.04 9.14 16.81
N ARG A 286 42.27 9.15 17.91
CA ARG A 286 42.67 8.45 19.16
C ARG A 286 42.78 6.94 18.93
N THR A 287 41.75 6.36 18.30
CA THR A 287 41.74 4.92 17.98
C THR A 287 42.89 4.53 17.05
N ILE A 288 43.22 5.35 16.05
CA ILE A 288 44.33 5.10 15.11
C ILE A 288 45.69 5.10 15.83
N MET A 289 45.92 6.06 16.74
CA MET A 289 47.18 6.12 17.48
C MET A 289 47.33 4.95 18.48
N GLU A 290 46.26 4.58 19.19
CA GLU A 290 46.27 3.46 20.14
C GLU A 290 46.48 2.09 19.48
N ALA A 291 45.89 1.87 18.31
CA ALA A 291 46.06 0.63 17.56
C ALA A 291 47.44 0.51 16.88
N SER A 292 48.24 1.58 16.87
CA SER A 292 49.56 1.57 16.24
C SER A 292 50.54 0.70 17.04
N PRO A 293 51.16 -0.33 16.42
CA PRO A 293 52.19 -1.12 17.07
C PRO A 293 53.54 -0.38 17.19
N VAL A 294 53.59 0.89 16.75
CA VAL A 294 54.77 1.74 16.85
C VAL A 294 54.62 2.69 18.04
N PRO A 295 55.61 2.79 18.93
CA PRO A 295 55.67 3.83 19.96
C PRO A 295 55.50 5.22 19.34
N MET A 296 54.43 5.93 19.71
CA MET A 296 54.10 7.23 19.12
C MET A 296 53.57 8.22 20.15
N ILE A 297 53.94 9.49 19.97
CA ILE A 297 53.39 10.62 20.71
C ILE A 297 52.99 11.75 19.75
N LEU A 298 52.00 12.53 20.18
CA LEU A 298 51.64 13.83 19.63
C LEU A 298 51.94 14.87 20.71
N SER A 299 52.74 15.88 20.39
CA SER A 299 53.15 16.92 21.36
C SER A 299 53.04 18.32 20.76
N LYS A 300 52.88 19.36 21.59
CA LYS A 300 52.92 20.75 21.13
C LYS A 300 54.36 21.16 20.80
N MET A 301 54.54 21.86 19.68
CA MET A 301 55.88 22.18 19.17
C MET A 301 56.59 23.31 19.94
N ASP A 302 55.85 24.13 20.67
CA ASP A 302 56.35 25.28 21.42
C ASP A 302 57.00 24.86 22.75
N ASN A 303 56.37 23.94 23.47
CA ASN A 303 56.71 23.57 24.85
C ASN A 303 56.98 22.07 25.03
N MET A 304 56.82 21.25 23.98
CA MET A 304 56.95 19.78 23.98
C MET A 304 56.02 19.06 24.96
N GLU A 305 54.86 19.65 25.25
CA GLU A 305 53.80 19.05 26.06
C GLU A 305 53.08 17.94 25.28
N VAL A 306 52.89 16.79 25.92
CA VAL A 306 52.28 15.62 25.27
C VAL A 306 50.76 15.76 25.25
N ILE A 307 50.17 15.76 24.07
CA ILE A 307 48.71 15.80 23.85
C ILE A 307 48.15 14.38 23.84
N ILE A 308 48.82 13.46 23.15
CA ILE A 308 48.45 12.04 23.05
C ILE A 308 49.72 11.20 23.07
N ALA A 309 49.71 10.08 23.78
CA ALA A 309 50.72 9.04 23.68
C ALA A 309 50.00 7.69 23.63
N ASN A 310 50.49 6.75 22.83
CA ASN A 310 49.91 5.40 22.79
C ASN A 310 50.56 4.47 23.82
N GLU A 311 49.87 3.38 24.15
CA GLU A 311 50.38 2.36 25.08
C GLU A 311 51.77 1.81 24.70
N THR A 312 52.05 1.69 23.41
CA THR A 312 53.35 1.20 22.91
C THR A 312 54.51 2.14 23.29
N PHE A 313 54.27 3.45 23.31
CA PHE A 313 55.23 4.43 23.82
C PHE A 313 55.49 4.27 25.33
N GLY A 314 54.43 4.12 26.11
CA GLY A 314 54.53 3.87 27.56
C GLY A 314 55.37 2.63 27.86
N LYS A 315 55.18 1.55 27.09
CA LYS A 315 55.97 0.31 27.21
C LYS A 315 57.45 0.49 26.85
N LEU A 316 57.76 1.21 25.77
CA LEU A 316 59.14 1.42 25.33
C LEU A 316 59.95 2.23 26.36
N PHE A 317 59.37 3.34 26.83
CA PHE A 317 60.04 4.24 27.77
C PHE A 317 59.81 3.88 29.24
N LYS A 318 58.98 2.86 29.52
CA LYS A 318 58.57 2.41 30.87
C LYS A 318 57.99 3.55 31.71
N ILE A 319 57.07 4.31 31.13
CA ILE A 319 56.38 5.43 31.79
C ILE A 319 54.87 5.27 31.65
N SER A 320 54.12 5.81 32.62
CA SER A 320 52.66 5.82 32.56
C SER A 320 52.17 6.84 31.53
N VAL A 321 51.42 6.36 30.53
CA VAL A 321 50.85 7.22 29.47
C VAL A 321 49.90 8.26 30.06
N SER A 322 49.04 7.87 30.99
CA SER A 322 48.04 8.75 31.61
C SER A 322 48.67 9.89 32.43
N GLU A 323 49.83 9.64 33.04
CA GLU A 323 50.59 10.64 33.79
C GLU A 323 51.46 11.53 32.88
N THR A 324 51.74 11.08 31.65
CA THR A 324 52.57 11.80 30.68
C THR A 324 51.75 12.82 29.87
N ILE A 325 50.46 12.55 29.63
CA ILE A 325 49.57 13.47 28.92
C ILE A 325 49.42 14.78 29.71
N GLY A 326 49.56 15.92 29.03
CA GLY A 326 49.53 17.27 29.62
C GLY A 326 50.82 17.69 30.33
N GLN A 327 51.84 16.82 30.35
CA GLN A 327 53.15 17.13 30.92
C GLN A 327 54.18 17.37 29.80
N LYS A 328 55.25 18.11 30.12
CA LYS A 328 56.41 18.21 29.23
C LYS A 328 57.13 16.88 29.18
N LEU A 329 57.46 16.42 27.97
CA LEU A 329 58.15 15.15 27.77
C LEU A 329 59.48 15.10 28.55
N PRO A 330 59.77 14.00 29.29
CA PRO A 330 61.08 13.83 29.91
C PRO A 330 62.22 13.88 28.88
N TYR A 331 63.38 14.35 29.30
CA TYR A 331 64.54 14.45 28.42
C TYR A 331 65.14 13.05 28.16
N PHE A 332 64.85 12.46 26.99
CA PHE A 332 65.29 11.12 26.60
C PHE A 332 66.50 11.10 25.66
N TYR A 333 67.04 12.24 25.25
CA TYR A 333 68.21 12.29 24.38
C TYR A 333 69.48 11.94 25.17
N HIS A 334 70.39 11.17 24.57
CA HIS A 334 71.70 10.92 25.17
C HIS A 334 72.64 12.13 24.99
N ASN A 335 72.49 12.85 23.87
CA ASN A 335 73.29 14.01 23.50
C ASN A 335 72.40 15.20 23.13
N GLU A 336 72.63 16.36 23.77
CA GLU A 336 71.87 17.59 23.53
C GLU A 336 71.97 18.09 22.08
N LYS A 337 73.11 17.85 21.41
CA LYS A 337 73.29 18.27 20.02
C LYS A 337 72.35 17.55 19.06
N ASP A 338 72.00 16.30 19.36
CA ASP A 338 71.12 15.48 18.52
C ASP A 338 69.69 16.03 18.57
N GLN A 339 69.22 16.40 19.77
CA GLN A 339 67.91 17.05 19.93
C GLN A 339 67.83 18.38 19.18
N ILE A 340 68.84 19.25 19.34
CA ILE A 340 68.86 20.57 18.71
C ILE A 340 68.86 20.43 17.19
N SER A 341 69.66 19.50 16.67
CA SER A 341 69.77 19.26 15.21
C SER A 341 68.47 18.68 14.65
N LEU A 342 67.86 17.71 15.35
CA LEU A 342 66.62 17.07 14.95
C LEU A 342 65.43 18.04 14.96
N LEU A 343 65.28 18.85 16.02
CA LEU A 343 64.23 19.86 16.11
C LEU A 343 64.43 20.99 15.10
N ARG A 344 65.68 21.39 14.81
CA ARG A 344 65.96 22.34 13.74
C ARG A 344 65.58 21.76 12.38
N ALA A 345 65.99 20.53 12.10
CA ALA A 345 65.69 19.84 10.84
C ALA A 345 64.17 19.72 10.61
N VAL A 346 63.39 19.33 11.62
CA VAL A 346 61.93 19.24 11.48
C VAL A 346 61.26 20.60 11.34
N ARG A 347 61.76 21.67 11.98
CA ARG A 347 61.25 23.03 11.79
C ARG A 347 61.51 23.57 10.39
N THR A 348 62.66 23.25 9.80
CA THR A 348 63.04 23.73 8.46
C THR A 348 62.38 22.91 7.36
N MET A 349 62.35 21.57 7.48
CA MET A 349 61.88 20.67 6.42
C MET A 349 60.43 20.20 6.62
N GLY A 350 59.81 20.46 7.78
CA GLY A 350 58.46 20.01 8.13
C GLY A 350 58.36 18.52 8.51
N PHE A 351 59.37 17.72 8.22
CA PHE A 351 59.47 16.32 8.62
C PHE A 351 60.94 15.88 8.71
N VAL A 352 61.17 14.82 9.48
CA VAL A 352 62.41 14.04 9.50
C VAL A 352 62.03 12.58 9.59
N ASP A 353 62.63 11.72 8.79
CA ASP A 353 62.33 10.29 8.78
C ASP A 353 63.59 9.47 9.05
N ASN A 354 63.43 8.37 9.80
CA ASN A 354 64.46 7.40 10.13
C ASN A 354 65.77 8.01 10.67
N TYR A 355 65.68 9.05 11.50
CA TYR A 355 66.86 9.64 12.12
C TYR A 355 67.37 8.71 13.22
N GLU A 356 68.54 8.09 13.02
CA GLU A 356 69.14 7.17 13.98
C GLU A 356 69.94 7.95 15.02
N LEU A 357 69.55 7.84 16.29
CA LEU A 357 70.23 8.49 17.41
C LEU A 357 70.20 7.60 18.65
N LEU A 358 71.04 7.94 19.63
CA LEU A 358 71.05 7.25 20.91
C LEU A 358 70.11 7.97 21.89
N LEU A 359 69.11 7.24 22.39
CA LEU A 359 68.20 7.69 23.43
C LEU A 359 68.51 6.97 24.75
N LYS A 360 67.96 7.47 25.85
CA LYS A 360 67.95 6.83 27.16
C LYS A 360 66.52 6.50 27.58
N LYS A 361 66.33 5.32 28.17
CA LYS A 361 65.07 4.93 28.81
C LYS A 361 64.91 5.67 30.15
N SER A 362 63.73 5.59 30.78
CA SER A 362 63.50 6.19 32.10
C SER A 362 64.41 5.64 33.21
N ASP A 363 64.89 4.40 33.06
CA ASP A 363 65.88 3.75 33.93
C ASP A 363 67.34 4.17 33.64
N GLY A 364 67.56 5.09 32.68
CA GLY A 364 68.87 5.62 32.29
C GLY A 364 69.64 4.77 31.28
N GLY A 365 69.15 3.57 30.92
CA GLY A 365 69.82 2.69 29.95
C GLY A 365 69.80 3.26 28.53
N PRO A 366 70.96 3.34 27.83
CA PRO A 366 71.00 3.81 26.45
C PRO A 366 70.46 2.75 25.49
N PHE A 367 69.77 3.18 24.43
CA PHE A 367 69.30 2.33 23.35
C PHE A 367 69.32 3.10 22.03
N TRP A 368 69.54 2.38 20.91
CA TRP A 368 69.51 2.98 19.59
C TRP A 368 68.07 3.13 19.12
N CYS A 369 67.70 4.33 18.70
CA CYS A 369 66.37 4.64 18.21
C CYS A 369 66.46 5.24 16.81
N SER A 370 65.65 4.71 15.89
CA SER A 370 65.27 5.41 14.67
C SER A 370 64.02 6.25 14.99
N MET A 371 64.12 7.57 14.89
CA MET A 371 63.03 8.51 15.16
C MET A 371 62.51 9.14 13.88
N SER A 372 61.20 9.17 13.73
CA SER A 372 60.51 9.87 12.64
C SER A 372 59.56 10.92 13.20
N LEU A 373 59.70 12.16 12.73
CA LEU A 373 58.99 13.33 13.22
C LEU A 373 58.27 14.02 12.06
N LYS A 374 57.02 14.44 12.30
CA LYS A 374 56.26 15.24 11.34
C LYS A 374 55.57 16.40 12.04
N LEU A 375 55.80 17.60 11.53
CA LEU A 375 55.15 18.82 11.98
C LEU A 375 53.79 18.97 11.29
N LEU A 376 52.74 19.21 12.06
CA LEU A 376 51.37 19.41 11.60
C LEU A 376 50.79 20.68 12.24
N THR A 377 49.72 21.21 11.65
CA THR A 377 48.92 22.30 12.23
C THR A 377 47.55 21.75 12.60
N LEU A 378 47.20 21.79 13.89
CA LEU A 378 45.87 21.44 14.40
C LEU A 378 45.29 22.67 15.10
N ASP A 379 44.10 23.12 14.69
CA ASP A 379 43.40 24.28 15.25
C ASP A 379 44.24 25.57 15.35
N GLY A 380 45.17 25.76 14.41
CA GLY A 380 46.09 26.90 14.37
C GLY A 380 47.34 26.74 15.24
N GLU A 381 47.45 25.68 16.03
CA GLU A 381 48.63 25.34 16.82
C GLU A 381 49.56 24.37 16.05
N GLN A 382 50.87 24.56 16.18
CA GLN A 382 51.85 23.62 15.63
C GLN A 382 52.03 22.43 16.57
N VAL A 383 51.76 21.24 16.06
CA VAL A 383 51.90 19.98 16.80
C VAL A 383 52.87 19.04 16.08
N LEU A 384 53.55 18.22 16.85
CA LEU A 384 54.60 17.32 16.40
C LEU A 384 54.20 15.88 16.69
N ILE A 385 54.04 15.07 15.64
CA ILE A 385 53.94 13.62 15.76
C ILE A 385 55.35 13.05 15.76
N THR A 386 55.66 12.23 16.75
CA THR A 386 56.95 11.53 16.87
C THR A 386 56.71 10.03 17.00
N ALA A 387 57.36 9.25 16.14
CA ALA A 387 57.40 7.79 16.18
C ALA A 387 58.82 7.33 16.57
N PHE A 388 58.89 6.28 17.39
CA PHE A 388 60.16 5.71 17.85
C PHE A 388 60.25 4.25 17.43
N HIS A 389 61.39 3.85 16.89
CA HIS A 389 61.68 2.46 16.57
C HIS A 389 63.00 2.05 17.23
N ASP A 390 62.94 1.13 18.20
CA ASP A 390 64.13 0.57 18.85
C ASP A 390 64.88 -0.32 17.86
N ILE A 391 66.06 0.15 17.43
CA ILE A 391 66.94 -0.55 16.49
C ILE A 391 68.16 -1.15 17.19
N THR A 392 68.12 -1.30 18.52
CA THR A 392 69.26 -1.81 19.30
C THR A 392 69.67 -3.22 18.87
N GLU A 393 68.71 -4.13 18.69
CA GLU A 393 68.99 -5.49 18.21
C GLU A 393 69.54 -5.48 16.78
N ARG A 394 69.02 -4.59 15.92
CA ARG A 394 69.55 -4.40 14.57
C ARG A 394 71.01 -3.93 14.61
N LYS A 395 71.35 -2.94 15.44
CA LYS A 395 72.73 -2.45 15.59
C LYS A 395 73.67 -3.51 16.17
N LYS A 396 73.21 -4.33 17.12
CA LYS A 396 73.99 -5.46 17.64
C LYS A 396 74.25 -6.50 16.56
N ALA A 397 73.23 -6.87 15.79
CA ALA A 397 73.36 -7.81 14.68
C ALA A 397 74.29 -7.29 13.58
N GLU A 398 74.25 -5.99 13.25
CA GLU A 398 75.18 -5.38 12.30
C GLU A 398 76.64 -5.53 12.75
N VAL A 399 76.92 -5.27 14.04
CA VAL A 399 78.26 -5.47 14.63
C VAL A 399 78.67 -6.95 14.63
N GLU A 400 77.75 -7.84 14.95
CA GLU A 400 78.00 -9.29 14.99
C GLU A 400 78.27 -9.86 13.58
N ILE A 401 77.52 -9.43 12.56
CA ILE A 401 77.73 -9.79 11.16
C ILE A 401 79.12 -9.34 10.68
N ILE A 402 79.54 -8.12 11.03
CA ILE A 402 80.89 -7.63 10.69
C ILE A 402 81.96 -8.53 11.30
N LYS A 403 81.77 -8.97 12.56
CA LYS A 403 82.69 -9.89 13.23
C LYS A 403 82.71 -11.29 12.59
N TYR A 404 81.56 -11.84 12.24
CA TYR A 404 81.45 -13.14 11.56
C TYR A 404 82.07 -13.12 10.17
N ARG A 405 81.89 -12.04 9.40
CA ARG A 405 82.51 -11.89 8.07
C ARG A 405 84.03 -11.98 8.14
N GLY A 406 84.66 -11.28 9.08
CA GLY A 406 86.12 -11.36 9.27
C GLY A 406 86.60 -12.78 9.60
N HIS A 407 85.87 -13.52 10.45
CA HIS A 407 86.24 -14.89 10.80
C HIS A 407 86.03 -15.90 9.66
N LEU A 408 84.99 -15.71 8.84
CA LEU A 408 84.71 -16.53 7.65
C LEU A 408 85.80 -16.38 6.58
N GLU A 409 86.27 -15.16 6.32
CA GLU A 409 87.35 -14.92 5.36
C GLU A 409 88.64 -15.65 5.75
N GLU A 410 88.96 -15.69 7.05
CA GLU A 410 90.12 -16.42 7.58
C GLU A 410 89.98 -17.95 7.40
N MET A 411 88.82 -18.53 7.71
CA MET A 411 88.56 -19.96 7.52
C MET A 411 88.58 -20.39 6.04
N VAL A 412 88.02 -19.56 5.14
CA VAL A 412 88.02 -19.85 3.70
C VAL A 412 89.44 -19.88 3.16
N ALA A 413 90.33 -18.98 3.61
CA ALA A 413 91.74 -19.00 3.21
C ALA A 413 92.47 -20.27 3.70
N GLU A 414 92.23 -20.72 4.93
CA GLU A 414 92.79 -21.95 5.50
C GLU A 414 92.34 -23.20 4.71
N ARG A 415 91.02 -23.35 4.50
CA ARG A 415 90.46 -24.51 3.78
C ARG A 415 90.85 -24.57 2.32
N THR A 416 90.98 -23.42 1.66
CA THR A 416 91.43 -23.38 0.25
C THR A 416 92.86 -23.91 0.14
N ARG A 417 93.75 -23.59 1.11
CA ARG A 417 95.11 -24.16 1.15
C ARG A 417 95.10 -25.67 1.33
N GLU A 418 94.33 -26.19 2.29
CA GLU A 418 94.25 -27.63 2.54
C GLU A 418 93.69 -28.41 1.34
N LEU A 419 92.64 -27.89 0.69
CA LEU A 419 92.01 -28.54 -0.46
C LEU A 419 92.98 -28.68 -1.63
N THR A 420 93.74 -27.62 -1.92
CA THR A 420 94.72 -27.59 -3.02
C THR A 420 95.82 -28.64 -2.81
N VAL A 421 96.27 -28.83 -1.57
CA VAL A 421 97.28 -29.85 -1.22
C VAL A 421 96.70 -31.26 -1.35
N SER A 422 95.44 -31.48 -0.98
CA SER A 422 94.78 -32.78 -1.13
C SER A 422 94.53 -33.14 -2.59
N GLU A 423 94.15 -32.18 -3.42
CA GLU A 423 93.87 -32.39 -4.85
C GLU A 423 95.14 -32.83 -5.60
N GLN A 424 96.29 -32.20 -5.32
CA GLN A 424 97.57 -32.60 -5.89
C GLN A 424 97.97 -34.04 -5.52
N LYS A 425 97.77 -34.45 -4.26
CA LYS A 425 98.06 -35.83 -3.83
C LYS A 425 97.17 -36.87 -4.52
N LEU A 426 95.90 -36.54 -4.73
CA LEU A 426 94.95 -37.43 -5.39
C LEU A 426 95.31 -37.62 -6.88
N GLN A 427 95.64 -36.54 -7.59
CA GLN A 427 96.06 -36.62 -8.99
C GLN A 427 97.33 -37.47 -9.16
N GLN A 428 98.28 -37.36 -8.24
CA GLN A 428 99.51 -38.16 -8.30
C GLN A 428 99.24 -39.66 -8.11
N SER A 429 98.38 -40.02 -7.14
CA SER A 429 98.02 -41.43 -6.89
C SER A 429 97.26 -42.06 -8.07
N LEU A 430 96.40 -41.30 -8.76
CA LEU A 430 95.68 -41.79 -9.94
C LEU A 430 96.61 -42.08 -11.12
N LYS A 431 97.65 -41.28 -11.30
CA LYS A 431 98.64 -41.47 -12.36
C LYS A 431 99.44 -42.77 -12.16
N GLU A 432 99.89 -43.04 -10.93
CA GLU A 432 100.63 -44.27 -10.59
C GLU A 432 99.82 -45.55 -10.86
N ILE A 433 98.54 -45.56 -10.49
CA ILE A 433 97.64 -46.71 -10.73
C ILE A 433 97.45 -46.98 -12.24
N SER A 434 97.33 -45.92 -13.04
CA SER A 434 97.17 -46.05 -14.50
C SER A 434 98.38 -46.71 -15.15
N ASP A 435 99.59 -46.29 -14.75
CA ASP A 435 100.84 -46.79 -15.31
C ASP A 435 101.06 -48.29 -14.95
N TYR A 436 100.68 -48.71 -13.74
CA TYR A 436 100.76 -50.13 -13.34
C TYR A 436 99.82 -51.03 -14.16
N LYS A 437 98.62 -50.56 -14.49
CA LYS A 437 97.65 -51.36 -15.25
C LYS A 437 98.14 -51.63 -16.67
N LEU A 438 98.70 -50.62 -17.33
CA LEU A 438 99.22 -50.72 -18.70
C LEU A 438 100.39 -51.71 -18.81
N ALA A 439 101.32 -51.71 -17.84
CA ALA A 439 102.49 -52.60 -17.87
C ALA A 439 102.14 -54.09 -17.73
N LEU A 440 101.08 -54.42 -16.97
CA LEU A 440 100.62 -55.79 -16.73
C LEU A 440 99.90 -56.40 -17.94
N ASP A 441 99.18 -55.59 -18.74
CA ASP A 441 98.45 -56.05 -19.91
C ASP A 441 99.39 -56.45 -21.06
N GLU A 442 100.52 -55.75 -21.24
CA GLU A 442 101.43 -55.98 -22.38
C GLU A 442 102.44 -57.12 -22.19
N THR A 443 102.86 -57.43 -20.96
CA THR A 443 104.07 -58.26 -20.74
C THR A 443 103.81 -59.65 -20.17
N SER A 444 102.63 -59.91 -19.62
CA SER A 444 102.34 -61.15 -18.89
C SER A 444 101.10 -61.86 -19.42
N LEU A 445 101.07 -63.20 -19.38
CA LEU A 445 99.83 -63.97 -19.58
C LEU A 445 99.01 -63.87 -18.29
N VAL A 446 98.01 -62.99 -18.25
CA VAL A 446 97.17 -62.78 -17.06
C VAL A 446 95.78 -63.33 -17.29
N ALA A 447 95.39 -64.29 -16.48
CA ALA A 447 94.00 -64.69 -16.31
C ALA A 447 93.63 -64.61 -14.83
N ILE A 448 92.58 -63.86 -14.51
CA ILE A 448 92.00 -63.77 -13.16
C ILE A 448 90.90 -64.82 -13.09
N THR A 449 90.95 -65.67 -12.08
CA THR A 449 89.93 -66.70 -11.83
C THR A 449 89.20 -66.46 -10.52
N ASP A 450 88.00 -66.99 -10.42
CA ASP A 450 87.32 -67.14 -9.13
C ASP A 450 87.94 -68.28 -8.30
N SER A 451 87.45 -68.48 -7.06
CA SER A 451 87.94 -69.53 -6.16
C SER A 451 87.70 -70.96 -6.65
N LYS A 452 86.87 -71.16 -7.70
CA LYS A 452 86.60 -72.46 -8.32
C LYS A 452 87.43 -72.69 -9.59
N GLY A 453 88.30 -71.73 -9.95
CA GLY A 453 89.18 -71.81 -11.11
C GLY A 453 88.51 -71.47 -12.44
N ILE A 454 87.35 -70.81 -12.41
CA ILE A 454 86.66 -70.27 -13.59
C ILE A 454 87.30 -68.93 -13.95
N ILE A 455 87.72 -68.78 -15.21
CA ILE A 455 88.36 -67.55 -15.70
C ILE A 455 87.32 -66.45 -15.75
N MET A 456 87.54 -65.37 -15.02
CA MET A 456 86.68 -64.18 -14.97
C MET A 456 87.19 -63.09 -15.90
N HIS A 457 88.50 -63.02 -16.11
CA HIS A 457 89.14 -62.09 -17.01
C HIS A 457 90.42 -62.70 -17.57
N ALA A 458 90.71 -62.47 -18.84
CA ALA A 458 91.98 -62.83 -19.47
C ALA A 458 92.48 -61.63 -20.27
N ASN A 459 93.71 -61.19 -20.05
CA ASN A 459 94.27 -60.06 -20.78
C ASN A 459 94.52 -60.44 -22.26
N ASP A 460 94.78 -59.43 -23.10
CA ASP A 460 94.90 -59.63 -24.55
C ASP A 460 96.07 -60.54 -24.91
N THR A 461 97.16 -60.47 -24.15
CA THR A 461 98.31 -61.36 -24.28
C THR A 461 97.91 -62.82 -24.02
N PHE A 462 97.09 -63.09 -22.99
CA PHE A 462 96.54 -64.42 -22.71
C PHE A 462 95.67 -64.96 -23.85
N CYS A 463 94.81 -64.11 -24.42
CA CYS A 463 93.97 -64.47 -25.57
C CYS A 463 94.83 -64.76 -26.81
N LYS A 464 95.79 -63.89 -27.11
CA LYS A 464 96.68 -64.02 -28.30
C LYS A 464 97.54 -65.28 -28.28
N VAL A 465 98.05 -65.68 -27.11
CA VAL A 465 98.93 -66.85 -26.97
C VAL A 465 98.13 -68.14 -26.89
N SER A 466 97.01 -68.16 -26.14
CA SER A 466 96.14 -69.34 -26.09
C SER A 466 95.35 -69.56 -27.39
N LYS A 467 95.21 -68.50 -28.21
CA LYS A 467 94.42 -68.43 -29.45
C LYS A 467 92.91 -68.60 -29.25
N PHE A 468 92.43 -68.50 -28.02
CA PHE A 468 91.01 -68.39 -27.70
C PHE A 468 90.64 -66.92 -27.53
N SER A 469 89.43 -66.57 -27.95
CA SER A 469 88.88 -65.24 -27.67
C SER A 469 88.53 -65.08 -26.20
N ARG A 470 88.46 -63.84 -25.70
CA ARG A 470 88.15 -63.56 -24.30
C ARG A 470 86.78 -64.15 -23.90
N ASP A 471 85.79 -64.08 -24.79
CA ASP A 471 84.44 -64.58 -24.52
C ASP A 471 84.38 -66.12 -24.42
N GLU A 472 85.27 -66.83 -25.11
CA GLU A 472 85.39 -68.28 -25.00
C GLU A 472 86.15 -68.70 -23.72
N LEU A 473 87.09 -67.87 -23.29
CA LEU A 473 87.89 -68.12 -22.08
C LEU A 473 87.10 -67.81 -20.81
N VAL A 474 86.42 -66.67 -20.76
CA VAL A 474 85.68 -66.20 -19.59
C VAL A 474 84.46 -67.10 -19.34
N GLY A 475 84.27 -67.52 -18.09
CA GLY A 475 83.23 -68.47 -17.70
C GLY A 475 83.65 -69.95 -17.79
N ASN A 476 84.80 -70.24 -18.42
CA ASN A 476 85.34 -71.59 -18.50
C ASN A 476 86.50 -71.81 -17.51
N THR A 477 86.75 -73.07 -17.16
CA THR A 477 87.94 -73.43 -16.36
C THR A 477 89.17 -73.58 -17.26
N HIS A 478 90.36 -73.44 -16.70
CA HIS A 478 91.65 -73.61 -17.40
C HIS A 478 91.83 -74.96 -18.13
N ARG A 479 90.93 -75.93 -17.94
CA ARG A 479 90.92 -77.17 -18.70
C ARG A 479 90.63 -76.96 -20.19
N ILE A 480 89.97 -75.86 -20.58
CA ILE A 480 89.63 -75.58 -21.99
C ILE A 480 90.87 -75.50 -22.89
N ILE A 481 91.99 -75.02 -22.36
CA ILE A 481 93.27 -74.94 -23.07
C ILE A 481 94.15 -76.19 -22.88
N ASN A 482 93.67 -77.24 -22.23
CA ASN A 482 94.50 -78.41 -21.96
C ASN A 482 94.75 -79.24 -23.23
N SER A 483 96.03 -79.52 -23.49
CA SER A 483 96.49 -80.27 -24.66
C SER A 483 96.30 -81.79 -24.57
N GLY A 484 96.10 -82.32 -23.37
CA GLY A 484 96.10 -83.76 -23.11
C GLY A 484 97.45 -84.45 -23.39
N PHE A 485 98.52 -83.68 -23.65
CA PHE A 485 99.87 -84.19 -23.86
C PHE A 485 100.51 -84.66 -22.54
N HIS A 486 100.10 -84.05 -21.43
CA HIS A 486 100.58 -84.38 -20.11
C HIS A 486 99.58 -85.28 -19.38
N SER A 487 100.11 -86.31 -18.69
CA SER A 487 99.28 -87.27 -17.94
C SER A 487 98.51 -86.58 -16.81
N ARG A 488 97.40 -87.21 -16.39
CA ARG A 488 96.55 -86.68 -15.32
C ARG A 488 97.33 -86.51 -14.01
N ASP A 489 98.26 -87.41 -13.73
CA ASP A 489 99.19 -87.30 -12.61
C ASP A 489 100.13 -86.11 -12.77
N PHE A 490 100.72 -85.87 -13.95
CA PHE A 490 101.57 -84.69 -14.16
C PHE A 490 100.82 -83.38 -13.87
N LEU A 491 99.57 -83.24 -14.32
CA LEU A 491 98.78 -82.01 -14.09
C LEU A 491 98.35 -81.84 -12.63
N LEU A 492 98.05 -82.93 -11.93
CA LEU A 492 97.77 -82.91 -10.49
C LEU A 492 99.02 -82.54 -9.68
N THR A 493 100.18 -83.07 -10.03
CA THR A 493 101.47 -82.72 -9.40
C THR A 493 101.89 -81.28 -9.72
N PHE A 494 101.65 -80.80 -10.94
CA PHE A 494 101.94 -79.41 -11.34
C PHE A 494 101.03 -78.40 -10.61
N GLY A 495 99.76 -78.75 -10.40
CA GLY A 495 98.80 -77.93 -9.64
C GLY A 495 99.01 -77.95 -8.11
N THR A 496 99.65 -78.99 -7.58
CA THR A 496 99.94 -79.13 -6.14
C THR A 496 101.35 -78.67 -5.74
N GLN A 497 102.28 -78.51 -6.70
CA GLN A 497 103.63 -78.00 -6.42
C GLN A 497 103.74 -76.48 -6.23
N PHE A 498 102.66 -75.70 -6.43
CA PHE A 498 102.64 -74.26 -6.14
C PHE A 498 101.43 -73.82 -5.30
N PRO A 499 101.28 -74.30 -4.05
CA PRO A 499 100.32 -73.73 -3.13
C PRO A 499 100.97 -72.51 -2.46
N LYS A 500 100.61 -71.32 -2.98
CA LYS A 500 101.01 -69.96 -2.54
C LYS A 500 102.19 -69.33 -3.30
N ALA A 501 101.81 -68.35 -4.12
CA ALA A 501 102.57 -67.15 -4.50
C ALA A 501 104.10 -67.26 -4.44
N ARG A 502 104.71 -67.64 -5.57
CA ARG A 502 105.98 -67.09 -6.07
C ARG A 502 106.23 -67.59 -7.49
N SER A 503 106.56 -66.65 -8.37
CA SER A 503 106.87 -66.82 -9.79
C SER A 503 107.98 -67.86 -10.00
N GLY A 504 107.62 -69.03 -10.52
CA GLY A 504 108.54 -70.07 -10.97
C GLY A 504 108.07 -70.62 -12.31
N GLY A 505 108.82 -70.35 -13.38
CA GLY A 505 108.43 -70.68 -14.75
C GLY A 505 108.49 -72.18 -15.02
N GLY A 506 107.33 -72.80 -15.20
CA GLY A 506 107.20 -74.15 -15.76
C GLY A 506 106.64 -74.09 -17.19
N ARG A 507 107.27 -74.77 -18.14
CA ARG A 507 106.82 -74.85 -19.53
C ARG A 507 105.64 -75.82 -19.66
N LEU A 508 104.44 -75.29 -19.79
CA LEU A 508 103.24 -76.06 -20.12
C LEU A 508 103.08 -76.13 -21.65
N ARG A 509 102.99 -77.34 -22.21
CA ARG A 509 102.84 -77.52 -23.67
C ARG A 509 101.35 -77.64 -24.02
N ILE A 510 100.83 -76.57 -24.61
CA ILE A 510 99.42 -76.43 -25.02
C ILE A 510 99.26 -77.03 -26.42
N LYS A 511 98.10 -77.61 -26.77
CA LYS A 511 97.85 -78.23 -28.10
C LYS A 511 97.59 -77.10 -29.09
N PRO A 512 98.40 -76.94 -30.14
CA PRO A 512 97.93 -76.36 -31.38
C PRO A 512 97.21 -77.48 -32.14
N ARG A 513 95.95 -77.29 -32.53
CA ARG A 513 95.28 -78.25 -33.42
C ARG A 513 96.04 -78.25 -34.77
N MET A 514 96.50 -79.43 -35.17
CA MET A 514 97.45 -79.79 -36.25
C MET A 514 97.49 -78.92 -37.53
N ALA A 515 98.73 -78.50 -37.87
CA ALA A 515 99.50 -78.61 -39.15
C ALA A 515 98.86 -78.09 -40.47
N VAL A 516 99.46 -77.37 -41.42
CA VAL A 516 100.84 -77.01 -41.88
C VAL A 516 100.62 -75.73 -42.76
N ILE A 517 101.38 -74.63 -42.83
CA ILE A 517 102.72 -74.35 -43.39
C ILE A 517 103.12 -72.93 -42.94
N ILE A 518 104.30 -72.88 -42.32
CA ILE A 518 105.42 -71.92 -42.37
C ILE A 518 105.20 -70.56 -43.07
N GLY A 519 105.51 -69.51 -42.31
CA GLY A 519 105.82 -68.14 -42.75
C GLY A 519 106.34 -67.35 -41.56
#